data_AF-E8QZQ5-F1
#
_entry.id   AF-E8QZQ5-F1
#
_cell.length_a   1.000
_cell.length_b   1.000
_cell.length_c   1.000
_cell.angle_alpha   90.00
_cell.angle_beta   90.00
_cell.angle_gamma   90.00
#
_symmetry.space_group_name_H-M   'P 1'
#
loop_
_entity.id
_entity.type
_entity.pdbx_description
1 polymer ?
#
loop_
_entity_poly.entity_id
_entity_poly.type
_entity_poly.pdbx_seq_one_letter_code
_entity_poly.pdbx_strand_id
1 'polypeptide(L)'
;MTKPSGESDAARSSGPQSHQASFGTAPSALAETAWTEPEHRSLVLETVVSPFHCLYQDALFFHAESQLRQTRSELEASRLARAAFVLYLSAAEALVHQAAVELGRPELWPMVADPSRPLPLAECWRLLPAIVAESPAANHRFDPTAPPWPQFSELLALRTAWAYPGPPPARRAYYRSRPDRPDEFEPMEPHEIPESLEIPADRLRLPKTGLPRDPYALRPHHLDTARGVLDAAIDALDRRLGGALTERRRHRAEPTRLIVPHDPPTQGSPL
;
A
#
# COMPACT_ATOMS: atom_id res chain seq x y z
N MET A 1 -32.49 -44.23 -34.59
CA MET A 1 -32.33 -43.95 -33.15
C MET A 1 -30.86 -44.04 -32.80
N THR A 2 -30.17 -42.90 -32.78
CA THR A 2 -28.87 -42.69 -32.09
C THR A 2 -28.51 -41.21 -32.23
N LYS A 3 -28.40 -40.50 -31.11
CA LYS A 3 -27.68 -39.21 -31.00
C LYS A 3 -26.17 -39.50 -30.98
N PRO A 4 -25.35 -38.56 -31.47
CA PRO A 4 -24.52 -37.75 -30.58
C PRO A 4 -24.58 -36.26 -30.98
N SER A 5 -24.63 -35.27 -30.09
CA SER A 5 -23.53 -34.78 -29.21
C SER A 5 -22.28 -34.48 -30.05
N GLY A 6 -21.71 -33.29 -30.16
CA GLY A 6 -21.84 -32.00 -29.49
C GLY A 6 -20.69 -31.12 -30.03
N GLU A 7 -20.83 -29.81 -29.84
CA GLU A 7 -19.77 -28.80 -29.66
C GLU A 7 -18.55 -28.72 -30.60
N SER A 8 -18.40 -27.55 -31.24
CA SER A 8 -17.10 -26.94 -31.54
C SER A 8 -17.28 -25.47 -31.95
N ASP A 9 -17.78 -24.63 -31.02
CA ASP A 9 -17.57 -23.18 -31.09
C ASP A 9 -16.13 -22.89 -30.66
N ALA A 10 -15.27 -22.67 -31.64
CA ALA A 10 -13.90 -22.21 -31.42
C ALA A 10 -13.93 -20.73 -31.00
N ALA A 11 -14.06 -20.52 -29.69
CA ALA A 11 -13.79 -19.25 -29.04
C ALA A 11 -12.34 -18.84 -29.30
N ARG A 12 -12.14 -17.80 -30.11
CA ARG A 12 -10.84 -17.13 -30.25
C ARG A 12 -10.47 -16.49 -28.92
N SER A 13 -9.32 -16.94 -28.43
CA SER A 13 -8.55 -16.42 -27.31
C SER A 13 -8.42 -14.89 -27.36
N SER A 14 -9.06 -14.22 -26.41
CA SER A 14 -8.74 -12.84 -26.02
C SER A 14 -7.62 -12.93 -24.98
N GLY A 15 -6.40 -12.56 -25.38
CA GLY A 15 -5.26 -12.45 -24.48
C GLY A 15 -5.46 -11.40 -23.39
N PRO A 16 -4.73 -11.50 -22.26
CA PRO A 16 -4.85 -10.55 -21.16
C PRO A 16 -4.36 -9.17 -21.61
N GLN A 17 -5.28 -8.19 -21.60
CA GLN A 17 -4.95 -6.79 -21.78
C GLN A 17 -4.02 -6.36 -20.63
N SER A 18 -2.78 -6.07 -21.00
CA SER A 18 -1.83 -5.35 -20.18
C SER A 18 -2.43 -4.02 -19.72
N HIS A 19 -2.85 -3.95 -18.46
CA HIS A 19 -3.12 -2.68 -17.80
C HIS A 19 -1.80 -1.93 -17.65
N GLN A 20 -1.46 -1.13 -18.67
CA GLN A 20 -0.46 -0.09 -18.55
C GLN A 20 -0.88 0.82 -17.39
N ALA A 21 -0.02 0.91 -16.38
CA ALA A 21 -0.11 1.93 -15.37
C ALA A 21 -0.06 3.28 -16.10
N SER A 22 -1.19 3.98 -16.12
CA SER A 22 -1.25 5.39 -16.49
C SER A 22 -0.39 6.13 -15.48
N PHE A 23 0.86 6.44 -15.86
CA PHE A 23 1.63 7.49 -15.22
C PHE A 23 0.72 8.71 -15.12
N GLY A 24 0.62 9.28 -13.92
CA GLY A 24 -0.07 10.54 -13.72
C GLY A 24 0.56 11.54 -14.67
N THR A 25 -0.14 11.86 -15.74
CA THR A 25 0.13 13.01 -16.57
C THR A 25 0.16 14.19 -15.63
N ALA A 26 1.32 14.87 -15.51
CA ALA A 26 1.36 16.23 -14.99
C ALA A 26 0.18 17.01 -15.61
N PRO A 27 -0.53 17.88 -14.87
CA PRO A 27 -1.74 18.50 -15.36
C PRO A 27 -1.49 19.13 -16.74
N SER A 28 -2.01 18.46 -17.77
CA SER A 28 -2.03 18.89 -19.16
C SER A 28 -3.12 19.97 -19.30
N ALA A 29 -2.91 21.07 -18.59
CA ALA A 29 -3.73 22.29 -18.63
C ALA A 29 -2.85 23.55 -18.63
N LEU A 30 -1.54 23.41 -18.81
CA LEU A 30 -0.66 24.47 -19.31
C LEU A 30 -0.36 24.16 -20.77
N ALA A 31 -1.38 24.25 -21.61
CA ALA A 31 -1.21 24.32 -23.04
C ALA A 31 -0.44 25.61 -23.36
N GLU A 32 0.75 25.43 -23.93
CA GLU A 32 1.36 26.32 -24.93
C GLU A 32 1.17 27.82 -24.73
N THR A 33 1.60 28.36 -23.60
CA THR A 33 2.11 29.73 -23.58
C THR A 33 3.58 29.67 -23.97
N ALA A 34 3.91 30.25 -25.12
CA ALA A 34 5.26 30.37 -25.64
C ALA A 34 6.25 30.76 -24.52
N TRP A 35 7.16 29.84 -24.19
CA TRP A 35 8.29 30.10 -23.31
C TRP A 35 9.31 30.96 -24.07
N THR A 36 8.98 32.24 -24.25
CA THR A 36 9.99 33.27 -24.42
C THR A 36 10.83 33.23 -23.14
N GLU A 37 12.11 32.88 -23.23
CA GLU A 37 13.00 32.67 -22.07
C GLU A 37 12.82 33.80 -21.05
N PRO A 38 12.16 33.54 -19.90
CA PRO A 38 12.11 34.51 -18.84
C PRO A 38 13.40 34.35 -18.05
N GLU A 39 14.08 35.47 -17.80
CA GLU A 39 15.05 35.62 -16.71
C GLU A 39 14.65 34.71 -15.55
N HIS A 40 15.56 33.84 -15.09
CA HIS A 40 15.31 32.80 -14.09
C HIS A 40 14.80 33.37 -12.76
N ARG A 41 13.53 33.76 -12.71
CA ARG A 41 12.81 34.07 -11.49
C ARG A 41 12.58 32.75 -10.79
N SER A 42 13.12 32.61 -9.59
CA SER A 42 12.84 31.46 -8.74
C SER A 42 11.34 31.39 -8.49
N LEU A 43 10.68 30.40 -9.10
CA LEU A 43 9.28 30.12 -8.86
C LEU A 43 9.16 29.51 -7.46
N VAL A 44 8.35 30.11 -6.60
CA VAL A 44 8.06 29.56 -5.26
C VAL A 44 6.76 28.78 -5.35
N LEU A 45 6.79 27.51 -4.96
CA LEU A 45 5.60 26.66 -4.92
C LEU A 45 5.23 26.37 -3.47
N GLU A 46 3.97 26.57 -3.12
CA GLU A 46 3.37 26.12 -1.87
C GLU A 46 2.56 24.86 -2.14
N THR A 47 2.73 23.84 -1.31
CA THR A 47 1.97 22.60 -1.38
C THR A 47 1.64 22.08 0.02
N VAL A 48 0.55 21.33 0.14
CA VAL A 48 0.26 20.55 1.35
C VAL A 48 0.71 19.12 1.10
N VAL A 49 1.79 18.71 1.76
CA VAL A 49 2.36 17.38 1.61
C VAL A 49 1.37 16.34 2.13
N SER A 50 1.06 15.32 1.32
CA SER A 50 0.27 14.16 1.75
C SER A 50 1.22 13.03 2.18
N PRO A 51 1.27 12.69 3.47
CA PRO A 51 2.15 11.62 3.93
C PRO A 51 1.78 10.26 3.34
N PHE A 52 0.49 9.99 3.07
CA PHE A 52 0.08 8.78 2.35
C PHE A 52 0.65 8.78 0.93
N HIS A 53 0.53 9.88 0.18
CA HIS A 53 1.02 9.93 -1.21
C HIS A 53 2.53 9.65 -1.26
N CYS A 54 3.29 10.35 -0.43
CA CYS A 54 4.74 10.20 -0.31
C CYS A 54 5.13 8.73 -0.03
N LEU A 55 4.61 8.15 1.06
CA LEU A 55 4.95 6.78 1.47
C LEU A 55 4.49 5.72 0.47
N TYR A 56 3.33 5.92 -0.18
CA TYR A 56 2.82 4.98 -1.17
C TYR A 56 3.66 5.00 -2.46
N GLN A 57 4.14 6.18 -2.90
CA GLN A 57 5.06 6.28 -4.04
C GLN A 57 6.40 5.60 -3.75
N ASP A 58 6.96 5.79 -2.56
CA ASP A 58 8.18 5.08 -2.14
C ASP A 58 7.96 3.56 -2.11
N ALA A 59 6.80 3.11 -1.60
CA ALA A 59 6.44 1.70 -1.62
C ALA A 59 6.40 1.13 -3.05
N LEU A 60 5.82 1.86 -4.00
CA LEU A 60 5.79 1.47 -5.42
C LEU A 60 7.20 1.42 -6.02
N PHE A 61 8.06 2.38 -5.69
CA PHE A 61 9.45 2.41 -6.14
C PHE A 61 10.20 1.15 -5.67
N PHE A 62 10.17 0.86 -4.37
CA PHE A 62 10.84 -0.32 -3.82
C PHE A 62 10.23 -1.63 -4.32
N HIS A 63 8.92 -1.66 -4.56
CA HIS A 63 8.26 -2.81 -5.19
C HIS A 63 8.83 -3.03 -6.60
N ALA A 64 8.84 -2.02 -7.46
CA ALA A 64 9.41 -2.13 -8.82
C ALA A 64 10.89 -2.54 -8.80
N GLU A 65 11.70 -1.92 -7.94
CA GLU A 65 13.11 -2.30 -7.77
C GLU A 65 13.27 -3.76 -7.31
N SER A 66 12.40 -4.24 -6.41
CA SER A 66 12.45 -5.64 -5.98
C SER A 66 12.24 -6.63 -7.12
N GLN A 67 11.36 -6.31 -8.09
CA GLN A 67 11.12 -7.12 -9.28
C GLN A 67 12.36 -7.15 -10.17
N LEU A 68 12.99 -6.00 -10.41
CA LEU A 68 14.21 -5.89 -11.22
C LEU A 68 15.40 -6.65 -10.61
N ARG A 69 15.49 -6.69 -9.27
CA ARG A 69 16.57 -7.39 -8.56
C ARG A 69 16.36 -8.89 -8.44
N GLN A 70 15.13 -9.39 -8.60
CA GLN A 70 14.81 -10.80 -8.39
C GLN A 70 15.65 -11.73 -9.27
N THR A 71 15.96 -11.34 -10.50
CA THR A 71 16.77 -12.16 -11.42
C THR A 71 18.27 -12.17 -11.09
N ARG A 72 18.74 -11.23 -10.26
CA ARG A 72 20.15 -11.05 -9.93
C ARG A 72 20.49 -11.53 -8.52
N SER A 73 19.62 -11.25 -7.56
CA SER A 73 19.82 -11.57 -6.15
C SER A 73 18.48 -11.64 -5.42
N GLU A 74 18.08 -12.84 -5.02
CA GLU A 74 16.87 -13.04 -4.22
C GLU A 74 16.94 -12.33 -2.87
N LEU A 75 18.14 -12.24 -2.28
CA LEU A 75 18.34 -11.56 -1.01
C LEU A 75 18.14 -10.05 -1.14
N GLU A 76 18.65 -9.43 -2.20
CA GLU A 76 18.40 -8.00 -2.48
C GLU A 76 16.92 -7.76 -2.78
N ALA A 77 16.31 -8.61 -3.62
CA ALA A 77 14.88 -8.52 -3.93
C ALA A 77 14.02 -8.65 -2.66
N SER A 78 14.35 -9.59 -1.77
CA SER A 78 13.67 -9.80 -0.49
C SER A 78 13.83 -8.59 0.45
N ARG A 79 15.01 -7.96 0.51
CA ARG A 79 15.24 -6.72 1.29
C ARG A 79 14.37 -5.57 0.79
N LEU A 80 14.34 -5.35 -0.52
CA LEU A 80 13.53 -4.30 -1.14
C LEU A 80 12.03 -4.59 -0.97
N ALA A 81 11.63 -5.85 -1.10
CA ALA A 81 10.24 -6.25 -0.88
C ALA A 81 9.78 -5.99 0.56
N ARG A 82 10.61 -6.28 1.56
CA ARG A 82 10.28 -5.93 2.96
C ARG A 82 10.13 -4.42 3.15
N ALA A 83 11.01 -3.62 2.55
CA ALA A 83 10.91 -2.16 2.63
C ALA A 83 9.59 -1.66 2.01
N ALA A 84 9.26 -2.13 0.80
CA ALA A 84 8.00 -1.81 0.13
C ALA A 84 6.77 -2.22 0.97
N PHE A 85 6.78 -3.42 1.53
CA PHE A 85 5.69 -3.92 2.38
C PHE A 85 5.44 -3.03 3.60
N VAL A 86 6.50 -2.64 4.31
CA VAL A 86 6.39 -1.73 5.46
C VAL A 86 5.84 -0.38 5.01
N LEU A 87 6.35 0.17 3.91
CA LEU A 87 5.90 1.47 3.38
C LEU A 87 4.44 1.46 2.94
N TYR A 88 3.94 0.37 2.34
CA TYR A 88 2.52 0.24 2.04
C TYR A 88 1.64 0.35 3.30
N LEU A 89 2.04 -0.30 4.39
CA LEU A 89 1.29 -0.23 5.65
C LEU A 89 1.47 1.10 6.40
N SER A 90 2.64 1.73 6.30
CA SER A 90 2.86 3.08 6.81
C SER A 90 2.05 4.12 6.02
N ALA A 91 1.91 3.95 4.70
CA ALA A 91 1.00 4.77 3.91
C ALA A 91 -0.43 4.58 4.40
N ALA A 92 -0.89 3.34 4.57
CA ALA A 92 -2.23 3.03 5.10
C ALA A 92 -2.51 3.70 6.46
N GLU A 93 -1.50 3.77 7.32
CA GLU A 93 -1.53 4.50 8.60
C GLU A 93 -1.68 6.00 8.40
N ALA A 94 -0.82 6.60 7.58
CA ALA A 94 -0.91 8.01 7.24
C ALA A 94 -2.29 8.39 6.67
N LEU A 95 -2.86 7.56 5.79
CA LEU A 95 -4.17 7.82 5.19
C LEU A 95 -5.29 7.92 6.23
N VAL A 96 -5.32 6.99 7.19
CA VAL A 96 -6.37 6.97 8.20
C VAL A 96 -6.22 8.10 9.19
N HIS A 97 -5.00 8.43 9.61
CA HIS A 97 -4.77 9.58 10.47
C HIS A 97 -5.07 10.90 9.76
N GLN A 98 -4.64 11.06 8.50
CA GLN A 98 -4.98 12.21 7.67
C GLN A 98 -6.51 12.34 7.54
N ALA A 99 -7.22 11.26 7.22
CA ALA A 99 -8.67 11.27 7.12
C ALA A 99 -9.36 11.60 8.46
N ALA A 100 -8.84 11.10 9.59
CA ALA A 100 -9.40 11.42 10.90
C ALA A 100 -9.30 12.91 11.23
N VAL A 101 -8.22 13.58 10.83
CA VAL A 101 -8.05 15.03 11.01
C VAL A 101 -8.90 15.81 10.01
N GLU A 102 -8.84 15.46 8.72
CA GLU A 102 -9.44 16.28 7.67
C GLU A 102 -10.95 16.06 7.49
N LEU A 103 -11.48 14.90 7.90
CA LEU A 103 -12.90 14.54 7.76
C LEU A 103 -13.59 14.29 9.10
N GLY A 104 -12.82 14.02 10.15
CA GLY A 104 -13.35 13.69 11.46
C GLY A 104 -13.83 14.88 12.25
N ARG A 105 -14.66 14.60 13.25
CA ARG A 105 -15.10 15.57 14.25
C ARG A 105 -13.89 16.14 15.02
N PRO A 106 -13.70 17.48 15.07
CA PRO A 106 -12.56 18.11 15.74
C PRO A 106 -12.36 17.69 17.19
N GLU A 107 -13.44 17.39 17.91
CA GLU A 107 -13.42 16.98 19.31
C GLU A 107 -12.76 15.61 19.51
N LEU A 108 -12.70 14.78 18.47
CA LEU A 108 -12.11 13.45 18.50
C LEU A 108 -10.65 13.43 18.03
N TRP A 109 -10.13 14.55 17.50
CA TRP A 109 -8.74 14.61 17.02
C TRP A 109 -7.71 14.22 18.09
N PRO A 110 -7.80 14.64 19.36
CA PRO A 110 -6.82 14.26 20.38
C PRO A 110 -6.75 12.75 20.64
N MET A 111 -7.79 11.99 20.28
CA MET A 111 -7.80 10.53 20.46
C MET A 111 -7.10 9.79 19.32
N VAL A 112 -7.10 10.35 18.10
CA VAL A 112 -6.74 9.60 16.87
C VAL A 112 -5.55 10.22 16.16
N ALA A 113 -5.32 11.51 16.35
CA ALA A 113 -4.26 12.26 15.69
C ALA A 113 -3.17 12.76 16.64
N ASP A 114 -3.18 12.34 17.92
CA ASP A 114 -2.10 12.65 18.87
C ASP A 114 -0.87 11.76 18.57
N PRO A 115 0.23 12.30 18.02
CA PRO A 115 1.41 11.52 17.70
C PRO A 115 2.16 11.03 18.94
N SER A 116 1.90 11.60 20.13
CA SER A 116 2.50 11.14 21.39
C SER A 116 1.86 9.86 21.91
N ARG A 117 0.64 9.54 21.43
CA ARG A 117 -0.16 8.39 21.85
C ARG A 117 -0.87 7.76 20.63
N PRO A 118 -0.11 7.17 19.69
CA PRO A 118 -0.69 6.60 18.49
C PRO A 118 -1.59 5.41 18.85
N LEU A 119 -2.82 5.43 18.34
CA LEU A 119 -3.69 4.25 18.38
C LEU A 119 -3.16 3.16 17.43
N PRO A 120 -3.30 1.88 17.77
CA PRO A 120 -2.96 0.80 16.85
C PRO A 120 -3.69 0.94 15.52
N LEU A 121 -3.00 0.72 14.41
CA LEU A 121 -3.55 0.92 13.07
C LEU A 121 -4.90 0.21 12.85
N ALA A 122 -5.02 -1.05 13.30
CA ALA A 122 -6.26 -1.80 13.20
C ALA A 122 -7.45 -1.10 13.89
N GLU A 123 -7.20 -0.44 15.02
CA GLU A 123 -8.22 0.32 15.75
C GLU A 123 -8.58 1.61 15.02
N CYS A 124 -7.59 2.35 14.51
CA CYS A 124 -7.82 3.55 13.70
C CYS A 124 -8.75 3.25 12.52
N TRP A 125 -8.47 2.20 11.76
CA TRP A 125 -9.28 1.78 10.60
C TRP A 125 -10.73 1.42 10.99
N ARG A 126 -10.90 0.76 12.14
CA ARG A 126 -12.22 0.39 12.65
C ARG A 126 -13.02 1.61 13.11
N LEU A 127 -12.36 2.55 13.78
CA LEU A 127 -12.98 3.73 14.38
C LEU A 127 -13.24 4.85 13.38
N LEU A 128 -12.48 4.93 12.27
CA LEU A 128 -12.56 6.06 11.35
C LEU A 128 -13.99 6.39 10.90
N PRO A 129 -14.85 5.43 10.51
CA PRO A 129 -16.23 5.75 10.16
C PRO A 129 -17.04 6.34 11.31
N ALA A 130 -16.81 5.92 12.56
CA ALA A 130 -17.44 6.54 13.72
C ALA A 130 -16.88 7.93 14.02
N ILE A 131 -15.62 8.20 13.68
CA ILE A 131 -14.98 9.52 13.85
C ILE A 131 -15.52 10.52 12.83
N VAL A 132 -15.69 10.08 11.57
CA VAL A 132 -16.14 10.89 10.43
C VAL A 132 -17.68 11.04 10.37
N ALA A 133 -18.45 10.04 10.83
CA ALA A 133 -19.88 10.01 10.54
C ALA A 133 -20.72 11.08 11.27
N GLU A 134 -21.44 11.86 10.46
CA GLU A 134 -22.90 12.10 10.55
C GLU A 134 -23.67 11.46 9.35
N SER A 135 -23.02 10.59 8.55
CA SER A 135 -23.56 10.12 7.26
C SER A 135 -24.49 8.90 7.36
N PRO A 136 -25.63 8.85 6.63
CA PRO A 136 -26.52 7.68 6.54
C PRO A 136 -25.82 6.40 6.02
N ALA A 137 -24.72 6.54 5.27
CA ALA A 137 -23.93 5.41 4.77
C ALA A 137 -23.19 4.65 5.89
N ALA A 138 -23.00 5.28 7.06
CA ALA A 138 -22.47 4.63 8.25
C ALA A 138 -23.42 3.52 8.80
N ASN A 139 -24.66 3.45 8.30
CA ASN A 139 -25.63 2.40 8.66
C ASN A 139 -25.39 1.06 7.96
N HIS A 140 -24.46 0.97 7.00
CA HIS A 140 -24.05 -0.34 6.49
C HIS A 140 -23.31 -1.10 7.61
N ARG A 141 -23.88 -2.24 8.02
CA ARG A 141 -23.31 -3.11 9.05
C ARG A 141 -21.89 -3.50 8.65
N PHE A 142 -20.91 -3.07 9.45
CA PHE A 142 -19.53 -3.50 9.31
C PHE A 142 -19.42 -4.97 9.70
N ASP A 143 -19.03 -5.81 8.74
CA ASP A 143 -18.68 -7.20 8.99
C ASP A 143 -17.15 -7.36 8.91
N PRO A 144 -16.44 -7.47 10.05
CA PRO A 144 -14.99 -7.65 10.06
C PRO A 144 -14.54 -9.03 9.55
N THR A 145 -15.46 -9.97 9.39
CA THR A 145 -15.17 -11.33 8.92
C THR A 145 -15.23 -11.44 7.39
N ALA A 146 -15.86 -10.46 6.73
CA ALA A 146 -15.94 -10.39 5.28
C ALA A 146 -14.66 -9.77 4.67
N PRO A 147 -14.22 -10.21 3.48
CA PRO A 147 -13.12 -9.57 2.76
C PRO A 147 -13.37 -8.06 2.54
N PRO A 148 -12.31 -7.21 2.57
CA PRO A 148 -10.88 -7.57 2.66
C PRO A 148 -10.33 -7.59 4.10
N TRP A 149 -11.17 -7.45 5.12
CA TRP A 149 -10.71 -7.19 6.50
C TRP A 149 -9.88 -8.31 7.13
N PRO A 150 -10.22 -9.61 6.97
CA PRO A 150 -9.35 -10.68 7.45
C PRO A 150 -7.97 -10.66 6.79
N GLN A 151 -7.90 -10.42 5.48
CA GLN A 151 -6.64 -10.34 4.75
C GLN A 151 -5.81 -9.13 5.21
N PHE A 152 -6.45 -7.97 5.37
CA PHE A 152 -5.78 -6.77 5.86
C PHE A 152 -5.24 -6.98 7.28
N SER A 153 -6.00 -7.66 8.15
CA SER A 153 -5.55 -8.00 9.51
C SER A 153 -4.31 -8.89 9.52
N GLU A 154 -4.16 -9.79 8.53
CA GLU A 154 -2.94 -10.59 8.38
C GLU A 154 -1.73 -9.74 7.97
N LEU A 155 -1.90 -8.74 7.10
CA LEU A 155 -0.81 -7.82 6.75
C LEU A 155 -0.34 -7.04 8.00
N LEU A 156 -1.29 -6.55 8.80
CA LEU A 156 -0.99 -5.87 10.06
C LEU A 156 -0.27 -6.80 11.04
N ALA A 157 -0.77 -8.02 11.22
CA ALA A 157 -0.15 -9.02 12.07
C ALA A 157 1.28 -9.35 11.63
N LEU A 158 1.54 -9.42 10.32
CA LEU A 158 2.88 -9.66 9.78
C LEU A 158 3.85 -8.52 10.12
N ARG A 159 3.45 -7.25 9.89
CA ARG A 159 4.24 -6.08 10.30
C ARG A 159 4.50 -6.09 11.81
N THR A 160 3.46 -6.32 12.61
CA THR A 160 3.58 -6.38 14.07
C THR A 160 4.53 -7.49 14.52
N ALA A 161 4.48 -8.67 13.90
CA ALA A 161 5.39 -9.77 14.23
C ALA A 161 6.86 -9.47 13.95
N TRP A 162 7.18 -8.53 13.05
CA TRP A 162 8.56 -8.11 12.81
C TRP A 162 9.07 -7.11 13.87
N ALA A 163 8.21 -6.22 14.33
CA ALA A 163 8.54 -5.24 15.37
C ALA A 163 8.48 -5.85 16.80
N TYR A 164 7.51 -6.74 17.03
CA TYR A 164 7.20 -7.38 18.31
C TYR A 164 7.14 -8.90 18.12
N PRO A 165 8.29 -9.57 17.95
CA PRO A 165 8.35 -10.97 17.46
C PRO A 165 7.94 -12.04 18.48
N GLY A 166 7.60 -11.64 19.70
CA GLY A 166 7.28 -12.59 20.77
C GLY A 166 8.46 -13.51 21.14
N PRO A 167 8.19 -14.66 21.77
CA PRO A 167 9.22 -15.57 22.26
C PRO A 167 9.91 -16.35 21.13
N PRO A 168 11.17 -16.81 21.30
CA PRO A 168 11.92 -17.52 20.26
C PRO A 168 11.19 -18.68 19.56
N PRO A 169 10.37 -19.52 20.23
CA PRO A 169 9.62 -20.59 19.57
C PRO A 169 8.56 -20.12 18.57
N ALA A 170 8.05 -18.88 18.71
CA ALA A 170 7.05 -18.29 17.82
C ALA A 170 7.67 -17.74 16.53
N ARG A 171 8.99 -17.50 16.52
CA ARG A 171 9.73 -16.94 15.39
C ARG A 171 10.72 -17.92 14.75
N ARG A 172 10.50 -19.22 14.93
CA ARG A 172 11.28 -20.26 14.24
C ARG A 172 10.99 -20.20 12.74
N ALA A 173 12.04 -20.07 11.95
CA ALA A 173 11.99 -20.22 10.49
C ALA A 173 12.56 -21.59 10.11
N TYR A 174 12.11 -22.12 8.98
CA TYR A 174 12.51 -23.42 8.47
C TYR A 174 13.06 -23.23 7.06
N TYR A 175 14.27 -23.72 6.86
CA TYR A 175 14.99 -23.62 5.61
C TYR A 175 15.33 -25.00 5.09
N ARG A 176 15.40 -25.13 3.78
CA ARG A 176 15.86 -26.32 3.08
C ARG A 176 17.19 -25.99 2.41
N SER A 177 18.17 -26.89 2.53
CA SER A 177 19.40 -26.83 1.76
C SER A 177 19.15 -27.31 0.34
N ARG A 178 19.75 -26.67 -0.66
CA ARG A 178 19.70 -27.17 -2.03
C ARG A 178 20.56 -28.43 -2.20
N PRO A 179 20.07 -29.48 -2.88
CA PRO A 179 20.86 -30.71 -3.07
C PRO A 179 22.17 -30.50 -3.82
N ASP A 180 22.18 -29.56 -4.77
CA ASP A 180 23.31 -29.20 -5.63
C ASP A 180 24.22 -28.13 -5.00
N ARG A 181 23.73 -27.41 -3.98
CA ARG A 181 24.46 -26.36 -3.24
C ARG A 181 24.07 -26.40 -1.76
N PRO A 182 24.67 -27.30 -0.97
CA PRO A 182 24.25 -27.54 0.41
C PRO A 182 24.54 -26.37 1.36
N ASP A 183 25.36 -25.41 0.94
CA ASP A 183 25.63 -24.14 1.61
C ASP A 183 24.60 -23.04 1.30
N GLU A 184 23.74 -23.26 0.28
CA GLU A 184 22.61 -22.39 -0.03
C GLU A 184 21.33 -22.90 0.66
N PHE A 185 20.66 -21.99 1.36
CA PHE A 185 19.43 -22.26 2.10
C PHE A 185 18.28 -21.42 1.55
N GLU A 186 17.16 -22.09 1.28
CA GLU A 186 15.93 -21.46 0.82
C GLU A 186 14.81 -21.63 1.86
N PRO A 187 13.93 -20.63 2.03
CA PRO A 187 12.76 -20.80 2.89
C PRO A 187 11.92 -21.98 2.45
N MET A 188 11.51 -22.81 3.42
CA MET A 188 10.71 -23.99 3.16
C MET A 188 9.26 -23.62 2.82
N GLU A 189 8.70 -24.27 1.81
CA GLU A 189 7.30 -24.15 1.43
C GLU A 189 6.41 -25.20 2.13
N PRO A 190 5.11 -24.94 2.33
CA PRO A 190 4.22 -25.87 3.04
C PRO A 190 4.16 -27.29 2.46
N HIS A 191 4.30 -27.44 1.14
CA HIS A 191 4.27 -28.74 0.47
C HIS A 191 5.60 -29.50 0.58
N GLU A 192 6.66 -28.84 1.07
CA GLU A 192 8.00 -29.41 1.22
C GLU A 192 8.27 -29.92 2.65
N ILE A 193 7.31 -29.75 3.56
CA ILE A 193 7.42 -30.21 4.95
C ILE A 193 7.53 -31.75 4.94
N PRO A 194 8.65 -32.33 5.41
CA PRO A 194 8.77 -33.78 5.54
C PRO A 194 7.69 -34.34 6.45
N GLU A 195 7.13 -35.51 6.12
CA GLU A 195 6.09 -36.17 6.95
C GLU A 195 6.54 -36.44 8.39
N SER A 196 7.86 -36.57 8.61
CA SER A 196 8.45 -36.75 9.93
C SER A 196 8.51 -35.48 10.79
N LEU A 197 8.27 -34.30 10.20
CA LEU A 197 8.26 -33.02 10.91
C LEU A 197 6.80 -32.55 11.09
N GLU A 198 6.36 -32.48 12.34
CA GLU A 198 5.05 -31.92 12.71
C GLU A 198 5.07 -30.37 12.67
N ILE A 199 5.26 -29.79 11.48
CA ILE A 199 5.21 -28.35 11.27
C ILE A 199 3.86 -28.00 10.62
N PRO A 200 2.98 -27.25 11.31
CA PRO A 200 1.74 -26.76 10.72
C PRO A 200 2.00 -25.81 9.54
N ALA A 201 1.26 -25.93 8.45
CA ALA A 201 1.42 -25.07 7.26
C ALA A 201 1.20 -23.57 7.57
N ASP A 202 0.31 -23.27 8.51
CA ASP A 202 0.02 -21.91 8.99
C ASP A 202 1.18 -21.31 9.81
N ARG A 203 2.23 -22.08 10.13
CA ARG A 203 3.51 -21.55 10.65
C ARG A 203 4.42 -21.01 9.56
N LEU A 204 4.29 -21.45 8.33
CA LEU A 204 5.12 -20.98 7.21
C LEU A 204 4.43 -19.82 6.48
N ARG A 205 3.11 -19.90 6.30
CA ARG A 205 2.32 -18.91 5.56
C ARG A 205 1.09 -18.44 6.33
N LEU A 206 0.64 -17.24 6.03
CA LEU A 206 -0.62 -16.70 6.53
C LEU A 206 -1.79 -17.30 5.75
N PRO A 207 -2.85 -17.81 6.42
CA PRO A 207 -3.86 -18.64 5.75
C PRO A 207 -4.78 -17.88 4.78
N LYS A 208 -5.02 -16.57 4.95
CA LYS A 208 -5.92 -15.81 4.07
C LYS A 208 -5.20 -15.15 2.90
N THR A 209 -3.98 -14.69 3.14
CA THR A 209 -3.18 -13.95 2.16
C THR A 209 -2.12 -14.81 1.48
N GLY A 210 -1.76 -15.95 2.08
CA GLY A 210 -0.66 -16.79 1.61
C GLY A 210 0.72 -16.17 1.82
N LEU A 211 0.84 -14.98 2.41
CA LEU A 211 2.13 -14.33 2.63
C LEU A 211 3.00 -15.19 3.55
N PRO A 212 4.32 -15.26 3.30
CA PRO A 212 5.23 -15.95 4.18
C PRO A 212 5.33 -15.22 5.52
N ARG A 213 5.42 -16.00 6.61
CA ARG A 213 5.69 -15.45 7.94
C ARG A 213 7.15 -15.07 8.13
N ASP A 214 8.05 -15.80 7.48
CA ASP A 214 9.48 -15.48 7.47
C ASP A 214 9.72 -14.19 6.65
N PRO A 215 10.25 -13.11 7.26
CA PRO A 215 10.60 -11.88 6.54
C PRO A 215 11.57 -12.11 5.37
N TYR A 216 12.45 -13.12 5.44
CA TYR A 216 13.41 -13.40 4.37
C TYR A 216 12.79 -14.14 3.19
N ALA A 217 11.62 -14.75 3.37
CA ALA A 217 10.85 -15.44 2.33
C ALA A 217 9.94 -14.52 1.52
N LEU A 218 9.79 -13.24 1.91
CA LEU A 218 9.03 -12.28 1.11
C LEU A 218 9.68 -12.10 -0.27
N ARG A 219 8.85 -11.98 -1.31
CA ARG A 219 9.24 -11.90 -2.72
C ARG A 219 8.34 -10.89 -3.43
N PRO A 220 8.75 -10.36 -4.60
CA PRO A 220 7.98 -9.31 -5.27
C PRO A 220 6.52 -9.67 -5.54
N HIS A 221 6.21 -10.88 -5.99
CA HIS A 221 4.82 -11.32 -6.22
C HIS A 221 3.95 -11.34 -4.94
N HIS A 222 4.55 -11.48 -3.75
CA HIS A 222 3.81 -11.36 -2.50
C HIS A 222 3.37 -9.92 -2.24
N LEU A 223 4.09 -8.93 -2.78
CA LEU A 223 3.73 -7.51 -2.69
C LEU A 223 2.53 -7.19 -3.58
N ASP A 224 2.35 -7.87 -4.71
CA ASP A 224 1.14 -7.74 -5.52
C ASP A 224 -0.10 -8.12 -4.69
N THR A 225 -0.02 -9.23 -3.94
CA THR A 225 -1.08 -9.63 -3.01
C THR A 225 -1.27 -8.60 -1.89
N ALA A 226 -0.19 -8.17 -1.24
CA ALA A 226 -0.27 -7.20 -0.14
C ALA A 226 -0.89 -5.86 -0.60
N ARG A 227 -0.44 -5.37 -1.75
CA ARG A 227 -0.97 -4.17 -2.39
C ARG A 227 -2.45 -4.34 -2.76
N GLY A 228 -2.82 -5.45 -3.39
CA GLY A 228 -4.21 -5.72 -3.76
C GLY A 228 -5.15 -5.75 -2.55
N VAL A 229 -4.71 -6.36 -1.44
CA VAL A 229 -5.45 -6.36 -0.17
C VAL A 229 -5.56 -4.95 0.43
N LEU A 230 -4.47 -4.17 0.40
CA LEU A 230 -4.48 -2.78 0.88
C LEU A 230 -5.42 -1.90 0.06
N ASP A 231 -5.29 -1.92 -1.27
CA ASP A 231 -6.11 -1.13 -2.18
C ASP A 231 -7.60 -1.50 -2.00
N ALA A 232 -7.92 -2.80 -1.88
CA ALA A 232 -9.27 -3.26 -1.58
C ALA A 232 -9.79 -2.76 -0.21
N ALA A 233 -8.92 -2.71 0.81
CA ALA A 233 -9.27 -2.20 2.13
C ALA A 233 -9.55 -0.69 2.09
N ILE A 234 -8.75 0.07 1.36
CA ILE A 234 -8.97 1.50 1.11
C ILE A 234 -10.32 1.71 0.42
N ASP A 235 -10.61 0.97 -0.65
CA ASP A 235 -11.89 1.06 -1.36
C ASP A 235 -13.08 0.68 -0.47
N ALA A 236 -12.94 -0.37 0.35
CA ALA A 236 -13.99 -0.79 1.27
C ALA A 236 -14.23 0.25 2.38
N LEU A 237 -13.18 0.90 2.87
CA LEU A 237 -13.27 1.99 3.82
C LEU A 237 -13.93 3.22 3.17
N ASP A 238 -13.52 3.60 1.97
CA ASP A 238 -14.07 4.74 1.26
C ASP A 238 -15.56 4.58 0.97
N ARG A 239 -16.01 3.38 0.61
CA ARG A 239 -17.45 3.06 0.48
C ARG A 239 -18.21 3.32 1.80
N ARG A 240 -17.61 2.98 2.95
CA ARG A 240 -18.22 3.25 4.27
C ARG A 240 -18.23 4.73 4.63
N LEU A 241 -17.34 5.52 4.02
CA LEU A 241 -17.27 6.98 4.16
C LEU A 241 -18.02 7.72 3.05
N GLY A 242 -18.77 7.02 2.19
CA GLY A 242 -19.53 7.64 1.10
C GLY A 242 -18.67 8.27 0.01
N GLY A 243 -17.43 7.81 -0.19
CA GLY A 243 -16.51 8.34 -1.20
C GLY A 243 -15.60 9.49 -0.72
N ALA A 244 -15.72 9.91 0.53
CA ALA A 244 -15.02 11.08 1.05
C ALA A 244 -13.49 10.91 1.14
N LEU A 245 -13.00 9.66 1.21
CA LEU A 245 -11.56 9.36 1.29
C LEU A 245 -10.89 9.52 -0.07
N THR A 246 -11.59 9.17 -1.15
CA THR A 246 -11.05 9.22 -2.52
C THR A 246 -11.53 10.40 -3.35
N GLU A 247 -12.45 11.20 -2.82
CA GLU A 247 -12.96 12.41 -3.46
C GLU A 247 -11.82 13.28 -4.01
N ARG A 248 -11.96 13.69 -5.28
CA ARG A 248 -10.99 14.53 -6.02
C ARG A 248 -9.55 13.98 -6.01
N ARG A 249 -9.36 12.68 -5.77
CA ARG A 249 -8.05 12.04 -5.63
C ARG A 249 -7.20 12.68 -4.52
N ARG A 250 -7.80 13.19 -3.44
CA ARG A 250 -7.09 13.85 -2.32
C ARG A 250 -5.96 13.03 -1.70
N HIS A 251 -6.10 11.71 -1.71
CA HIS A 251 -5.07 10.80 -1.21
C HIS A 251 -3.96 10.56 -2.24
N ARG A 252 -4.10 10.95 -3.51
CA ARG A 252 -3.10 10.72 -4.57
C ARG A 252 -2.55 11.99 -5.20
N ALA A 253 -3.04 13.16 -4.79
CA ALA A 253 -2.63 14.44 -5.34
C ALA A 253 -2.45 15.45 -4.21
N GLU A 254 -1.37 16.23 -4.30
CA GLU A 254 -1.11 17.33 -3.40
C GLU A 254 -1.59 18.64 -4.04
N PRO A 255 -2.36 19.48 -3.33
CA PRO A 255 -2.75 20.77 -3.86
C PRO A 255 -1.51 21.69 -3.93
N THR A 256 -1.14 22.13 -5.13
CA THR A 256 0.01 23.02 -5.35
C THR A 256 -0.46 24.40 -5.82
N ARG A 257 0.16 25.46 -5.28
CA ARG A 257 -0.07 26.86 -5.65
C ARG A 257 1.26 27.53 -5.98
N LEU A 258 1.29 28.31 -7.08
CA LEU A 258 2.40 29.20 -7.39
C LEU A 258 2.31 30.47 -6.55
N ILE A 259 3.39 30.76 -5.81
CA ILE A 259 3.62 32.03 -5.13
C ILE A 259 4.55 32.84 -6.03
N VAL A 260 4.05 33.99 -6.49
CA VAL A 260 4.86 34.98 -7.19
C VAL A 260 5.43 35.93 -6.13
N PRO A 261 6.75 35.97 -5.89
CA PRO A 261 7.33 36.93 -4.97
C PRO A 261 7.03 38.35 -5.47
N HIS A 262 6.46 39.19 -4.60
CA HIS A 262 6.37 40.62 -4.89
C HIS A 262 7.76 41.23 -4.66
N ASP A 263 8.37 41.78 -5.72
CA ASP A 263 9.54 42.63 -5.56
C ASP A 263 9.16 43.82 -4.66
N PRO A 264 9.90 44.09 -3.57
CA PRO A 264 9.69 45.32 -2.83
C PRO A 264 9.97 46.51 -3.76
N PRO A 265 9.19 47.60 -3.69
CA PRO A 265 9.46 48.78 -4.49
C PRO A 265 10.88 49.24 -4.18
N THR A 266 11.72 49.30 -5.22
CA THR A 266 13.05 49.86 -5.17
C THR A 266 12.90 51.28 -4.63
N GLN A 267 13.26 51.51 -3.37
CA GLN A 267 13.28 52.85 -2.82
C GLN A 267 14.28 53.65 -3.66
N GLY A 268 13.75 54.59 -4.44
CA GLY A 268 14.56 55.48 -5.26
C GLY A 268 15.59 56.17 -4.37
N SER A 269 16.86 56.09 -4.77
CA SER A 269 17.92 56.92 -4.21
C SER A 269 17.50 58.39 -4.27
N PRO A 270 17.47 59.13 -3.14
CA PRO A 270 17.41 60.58 -3.20
C PRO A 270 18.75 61.10 -3.74
N LEU A 271 18.64 62.00 -4.72
CA LEU A 271 19.72 62.83 -5.26
C LEU A 271 20.28 63.78 -4.19
#